data_AF-A0A661DJ80-F1
#
_entry.id   AF-A0A661DJ80-F1
#
_cell.length_a   1.000
_cell.length_b   1.000
_cell.length_c   1.000
_cell.angle_alpha   90.00
_cell.angle_beta   90.00
_cell.angle_gamma   90.00
#
_symmetry.space_group_name_H-M   'P 1'
#
loop_
_entity.id
_entity.type
_entity.pdbx_description
1 polymer ?
#
loop_
_entity_poly.entity_id
_entity_poly.type
_entity_poly.pdbx_seq_one_letter_code
_entity_poly.pdbx_strand_id
1 'polypeptide(L)' 'RSVPLVLDNINKKILPAPKRTDLKPVYSFNGEGMWIQKQQNLGKRVGNSSRIRLWTKLTNRMKKEQL' A
#
# COMPACT_ATOMS: atom_id res chain seq x y z
N ARG A 1 16.21 0.78 9.00
CA ARG A 1 14.99 0.75 8.16
C ARG A 1 15.41 0.16 6.81
N SER A 2 14.71 -0.85 6.30
CA SER A 2 15.07 -1.52 5.05
C SER A 2 14.45 -0.81 3.83
N VAL A 3 15.09 -0.98 2.67
CA VAL A 3 14.54 -0.57 1.39
C VAL A 3 13.44 -1.56 0.99
N PRO A 4 12.22 -1.10 0.64
CA PRO A 4 11.15 -2.02 0.26
C PRO A 4 11.40 -2.64 -1.11
N LEU A 5 10.98 -3.89 -1.26
CA LEU A 5 10.89 -4.57 -2.56
C LEU A 5 9.51 -4.34 -3.17
N VAL A 6 9.46 -4.18 -4.49
CA VAL A 6 8.22 -3.96 -5.25
C VAL A 6 7.85 -5.26 -5.96
N LEU A 7 6.66 -5.78 -5.65
CA LEU A 7 5.97 -6.79 -6.43
C LEU A 7 4.99 -6.08 -7.38
N ASP A 8 5.11 -6.36 -8.67
CA ASP A 8 4.40 -5.63 -9.73
C ASP A 8 3.73 -6.61 -10.71
N ASN A 9 2.64 -6.17 -11.34
CA ASN A 9 1.91 -6.90 -12.37
C ASN A 9 2.41 -6.61 -13.80
N ILE A 10 3.13 -5.51 -14.03
CA ILE A 10 3.72 -5.18 -15.35
C ILE A 10 5.17 -5.67 -15.42
N ASN A 11 6.01 -5.27 -14.45
CA ASN A 11 7.39 -5.74 -14.37
C ASN A 11 7.46 -7.04 -13.53
N LYS A 12 7.76 -8.17 -14.18
CA LYS A 12 7.82 -9.49 -13.53
C LYS A 12 9.00 -9.68 -12.56
N LYS A 13 9.96 -8.75 -12.51
CA LYS A 13 11.10 -8.82 -11.59
C LYS A 13 10.79 -8.12 -10.28
N ILE A 14 11.07 -8.77 -9.16
CA ILE A 14 11.03 -8.14 -7.83
C ILE A 14 12.26 -7.25 -7.70
N LEU A 15 12.05 -5.94 -7.57
CA LEU A 15 13.13 -4.94 -7.51
C LEU A 15 12.99 -4.04 -6.27
N PRO A 16 14.12 -3.61 -5.65
CA PRO A 16 14.10 -2.56 -4.64
C PRO A 16 13.48 -1.26 -5.18
N ALA A 17 12.72 -0.54 -4.35
CA ALA A 17 12.03 0.69 -4.75
C ALA A 17 12.92 1.75 -5.45
N PRO A 18 14.18 2.00 -5.04
CA PRO A 18 15.06 2.93 -5.75
C PRO A 18 15.39 2.53 -7.19
N LYS A 19 15.25 1.23 -7.55
CA LYS A 19 15.43 0.73 -8.92
C LYS A 19 14.17 0.86 -9.79
N ARG A 20 13.04 1.31 -9.21
CA ARG A 20 11.75 1.53 -9.89
C ARG A 20 11.49 3.02 -10.05
N THR A 21 12.33 3.69 -10.83
CA THR A 21 12.26 5.14 -11.08
C THR A 21 10.97 5.56 -11.81
N ASP A 22 10.28 4.60 -12.41
CA ASP A 22 8.96 4.75 -13.04
C ASP A 22 7.81 4.87 -12.02
N LEU A 23 8.01 4.44 -10.77
CA LEU A 23 6.99 4.45 -9.74
C LEU A 23 7.17 5.60 -8.75
N LYS A 24 6.17 6.49 -8.68
CA LYS A 24 6.10 7.56 -7.68
C LYS A 24 5.06 7.21 -6.60
N PRO A 25 5.47 6.79 -5.39
CA PRO A 25 4.53 6.41 -4.34
C PRO A 25 3.75 7.63 -3.83
N VAL A 26 2.42 7.49 -3.74
CA VAL A 26 1.52 8.54 -3.23
C VAL A 26 1.04 8.20 -1.81
N TYR A 27 0.57 6.97 -1.61
CA TYR A 27 0.18 6.44 -0.31
C TYR A 27 0.36 4.91 -0.29
N SER A 28 0.34 4.33 0.90
CA SER A 28 0.29 2.88 1.11
C SER A 28 -0.67 2.54 2.24
N PHE A 29 -1.21 1.33 2.24
CA PHE A 29 -2.08 0.85 3.30
C PHE A 29 -2.00 -0.68 3.41
N ASN A 30 -2.42 -1.20 4.55
CA ASN A 30 -2.62 -2.62 4.81
C ASN A 30 -3.85 -2.81 5.72
N GLY A 31 -4.04 -3.98 6.33
CA GLY A 31 -5.15 -4.20 7.26
C GLY A 31 -5.16 -3.25 8.47
N GLU A 32 -4.01 -2.77 8.92
CA GLU A 32 -3.83 -2.06 10.18
C GLU A 32 -3.77 -0.53 10.05
N GLY A 33 -3.40 -0.02 8.88
CA GLY A 33 -3.14 1.40 8.73
C GLY A 33 -3.03 1.90 7.30
N MET A 34 -2.95 3.23 7.21
CA MET A 34 -2.73 3.99 5.99
C MET A 34 -1.62 5.01 6.23
N TRP A 35 -0.73 5.15 5.25
CA TRP A 35 0.41 6.07 5.25
C TRP A 35 0.39 6.94 4.00
N ILE A 36 0.55 8.25 4.14
CA ILE A 36 0.67 9.19 3.00
C ILE A 36 2.13 9.56 2.83
N GLN A 37 2.69 9.35 1.64
CA GLN A 37 4.06 9.75 1.33
C GLN A 37 4.12 11.28 1.14
N LYS A 38 4.82 11.98 2.05
CA LYS A 38 5.15 13.40 1.87
C LYS A 38 6.53 13.54 1.21
N GLN A 39 6.75 14.67 0.53
CA GLN A 39 7.99 15.01 -0.19
C GLN A 39 9.25 14.94 0.69
N GLN A 40 9.14 14.94 2.02
CA GLN A 40 10.28 14.96 2.94
C GLN A 40 10.43 13.68 3.76
N ASN A 41 10.36 12.55 3.06
CA ASN A 41 10.78 11.22 3.55
C ASN A 41 9.97 10.65 4.71
N LEU A 42 9.27 9.56 4.40
CA LEU A 42 8.60 8.62 5.32
C LEU A 42 7.12 8.89 5.42
N GLY A 43 6.33 8.00 4.80
CA GLY A 43 4.88 8.07 4.87
C GLY A 43 4.38 8.29 6.30
N LYS A 44 3.59 9.35 6.52
CA LYS A 44 3.00 9.63 7.83
C LYS A 44 1.81 8.69 7.99
N ARG A 45 1.74 7.91 9.08
CA ARG A 45 0.53 7.16 9.41
C ARG A 45 -0.60 8.17 9.62
N VAL A 46 -1.62 8.11 8.76
CA VAL A 46 -2.73 9.07 8.76
C VAL A 46 -4.02 8.49 9.33
N GLY A 47 -4.02 7.21 9.69
CA GLY A 47 -5.13 6.57 10.39
C GLY A 47 -5.24 5.08 10.11
N ASN A 48 -6.43 4.57 10.43
CA ASN A 48 -6.84 3.19 10.17
C ASN A 48 -7.19 3.00 8.68
N SER A 49 -6.95 1.80 8.17
CA SER A 49 -7.33 1.35 6.83
C SER A 49 -8.84 1.48 6.55
N SER A 50 -9.67 1.50 7.60
CA SER A 50 -11.11 1.74 7.54
C SER A 50 -11.53 3.06 6.89
N ARG A 51 -10.62 4.04 6.81
CA ARG A 51 -10.83 5.30 6.08
C ARG A 51 -10.90 5.11 4.56
N ILE A 52 -10.40 4.00 4.03
CA ILE A 52 -10.46 3.68 2.60
C ILE A 52 -11.77 2.93 2.33
N ARG A 53 -12.80 3.66 1.89
CA ARG A 53 -14.16 3.12 1.68
C ARG A 53 -14.17 1.83 0.83
N LEU A 54 -13.35 1.77 -0.22
CA LEU A 54 -13.28 0.60 -1.10
C LEU A 54 -12.64 -0.61 -0.40
N TRP A 55 -11.66 -0.39 0.47
CA TRP A 55 -11.04 -1.43 1.28
C TRP A 55 -12.04 -2.03 2.27
N THR A 56 -12.78 -1.19 3.00
CA THR A 56 -13.83 -1.66 3.92
C THR A 56 -14.93 -2.45 3.19
N LYS A 57 -15.31 -2.01 1.98
CA LYS A 57 -16.27 -2.77 1.15
C LYS A 57 -15.70 -4.13 0.71
N LEU A 58 -14.43 -4.17 0.31
CA LEU A 58 -13.76 -5.41 -0.07
C LEU A 58 -13.71 -6.40 1.09
N THR A 59 -13.24 -5.98 2.26
CA THR A 59 -13.12 -6.85 3.44
C THR A 59 -14.47 -7.37 3.93
N ASN A 60 -15.53 -6.57 3.84
CA ASN A 60 -16.89 -7.02 4.14
C ASN A 60 -17.39 -8.10 3.17
N ARG A 61 -17.07 -8.00 1.87
CA ARG A 61 -17.39 -9.06 0.89
C ARG A 61 -16.62 -10.35 1.17
N MET A 62 -15.32 -10.24 1.43
CA MET A 62 -14.49 -11.41 1.77
C MET A 62 -15.02 -12.15 3.01
N LYS A 63 -15.46 -11.43 4.04
CA LYS A 63 -16.10 -12.03 5.23
C LYS A 63 -17.39 -12.75 4.91
N LYS A 64 -18.17 -12.23 3.95
CA LYS A 64 -19.42 -12.85 3.50
C LYS A 64 -19.17 -14.11 2.68
N GLU A 65 -18.11 -14.14 1.88
CA GLU A 65 -17.72 -15.30 1.04
C GLU A 65 -17.05 -16.42 1.84
N GLN A 66 -16.53 -16.13 3.04
CA GLN A 66 -15.97 -17.12 3.96
C GLN A 66 -17.02 -17.87 4.79
N LEU A 67 -18.30 -17.47 4.68
CA LEU A 67 -19.46 -18.11 5.29
C LEU A 67 -20.28 -18.83 4.21
#